data_AF-A0A7S2BD33-F1
#
_entry.id   AF-A0A7S2BD33-F1
#
_cell.length_a   1.000
_cell.length_b   1.000
_cell.length_c   1.000
_cell.angle_alpha   90.00
_cell.angle_beta   90.00
_cell.angle_gamma   90.00
#
_symmetry.space_group_name_H-M   'P 1'
#
loop_
_entity.id
_entity.type
_entity.pdbx_description
1 polymer ?
#
loop_
_entity_poly.entity_id
_entity_poly.type
_entity_poly.pdbx_seq_one_letter_code
_entity_poly.pdbx_strand_id
1 'polypeptide(L)'
;DLSVCLFYRMFGGNCTDVAFQNTRPGKLRRMASGDYDPAAGRYNASEYLGDFKDTFDNRVYAKAQEVFWSRITAYEVSRSTCARTCAAATRTMPFSIRQEGARVAAQQVEDGEAAFEYDWPGRRAYLED
;
A
#
# COMPACT_ATOMS: atom_id res chain seq x y z
N ASP A 1 0.48 -2.26 3.54
CA ASP A 1 1.79 -2.72 4.02
C ASP A 1 2.40 -1.81 5.08
N LEU A 2 2.77 -0.56 4.78
CA LEU A 2 3.40 0.35 5.75
C LEU A 2 2.56 0.59 7.02
N SER A 3 1.24 0.73 6.91
CA SER A 3 0.34 0.89 8.06
C SER A 3 0.36 -0.30 9.02
N VAL A 4 0.43 -1.53 8.49
CA VAL A 4 0.52 -2.75 9.29
C VAL A 4 1.88 -2.81 9.99
N CYS A 5 2.98 -2.54 9.27
CA CYS A 5 4.30 -2.48 9.89
C CYS A 5 4.39 -1.40 10.98
N LEU A 6 3.84 -0.21 10.72
CA LEU A 6 3.79 0.88 11.69
C LEU A 6 3.07 0.44 12.97
N PHE A 7 1.92 -0.25 12.85
CA PHE A 7 1.22 -0.79 14.00
C PHE A 7 2.11 -1.71 14.86
N TYR A 8 2.80 -2.67 14.24
CA TYR A 8 3.71 -3.57 14.96
C TYR A 8 4.95 -2.86 15.51
N ARG A 9 5.45 -1.79 14.87
CA ARG A 9 6.53 -0.95 15.39
C ARG A 9 6.09 -0.13 16.60
N MET A 10 4.84 0.33 16.61
CA MET A 10 4.29 1.14 17.69
C MET A 10 3.94 0.34 18.93
N PHE A 11 3.37 -0.85 18.75
CA PHE A 11 2.78 -1.62 19.84
C PHE A 11 3.49 -2.95 20.10
N GLY A 12 4.50 -3.31 19.30
CA GLY A 12 5.19 -4.58 19.38
C GLY A 12 4.39 -5.75 18.79
N GLY A 13 4.87 -6.96 19.06
CA GLY A 13 4.32 -8.20 18.50
C GLY A 13 4.96 -8.61 17.17
N ASN A 14 4.55 -9.77 16.65
CA ASN A 14 5.07 -10.31 15.41
C ASN A 14 4.09 -10.10 14.26
N CYS A 15 4.61 -9.66 13.13
CA CYS A 15 3.87 -9.65 11.87
C CYS A 15 3.45 -11.07 11.50
N THR A 16 2.19 -11.26 11.13
CA THR A 16 1.67 -12.53 10.62
C THR A 16 1.24 -12.35 9.17
N ASP A 17 1.24 -13.44 8.39
CA ASP A 17 0.75 -13.40 7.00
C ASP A 17 -0.69 -12.89 6.90
N VAL A 18 -1.53 -13.20 7.89
CA VAL A 18 -2.94 -12.80 7.93
C VAL A 18 -3.07 -11.28 8.04
N ALA A 19 -2.15 -10.61 8.74
CA ALA A 19 -2.14 -9.15 8.86
C ALA A 19 -1.92 -8.44 7.50
N PHE A 20 -1.36 -9.14 6.51
CA PHE A 20 -1.12 -8.64 5.16
C PHE A 20 -2.06 -9.28 4.11
N GLN A 21 -3.06 -10.04 4.55
CA GLN A 21 -4.05 -10.62 3.67
C GLN A 21 -5.19 -9.61 3.44
N ASN A 22 -5.57 -9.38 2.19
CA ASN A 22 -6.80 -8.64 1.91
C ASN A 22 -8.00 -9.52 2.30
N THR A 23 -8.70 -9.15 3.37
CA THR A 23 -9.87 -9.86 3.88
C THR A 23 -11.16 -9.51 3.15
N ARG A 24 -11.13 -8.49 2.29
CA ARG A 24 -12.24 -8.07 1.42
C ARG A 24 -11.77 -8.06 -0.04
N PRO A 25 -11.45 -9.22 -0.61
CA PRO A 25 -11.15 -9.29 -2.03
C PRO A 25 -12.39 -8.87 -2.82
N GLY A 26 -12.30 -7.76 -3.55
CA GLY A 26 -13.31 -7.40 -4.54
C GLY A 26 -13.41 -8.47 -5.64
N LYS A 27 -14.48 -8.45 -6.44
CA LYS A 27 -14.55 -9.28 -7.65
C LYS A 27 -13.49 -8.77 -8.63
N LEU A 28 -12.36 -9.48 -8.74
CA LEU A 28 -11.40 -9.24 -9.82
C LEU A 28 -12.12 -9.52 -11.14
N ARG A 29 -12.48 -8.48 -11.92
CA ARG A 29 -12.74 -8.71 -13.34
C ARG A 29 -11.44 -9.25 -13.92
N ARG A 30 -11.48 -10.46 -14.48
CA ARG A 30 -10.38 -10.99 -15.30
C ARG A 30 -10.19 -10.00 -16.45
N MET A 31 -9.25 -9.06 -16.31
CA MET A 31 -8.73 -8.36 -17.47
C MET A 31 -7.97 -9.45 -18.25
N ALA A 32 -8.51 -9.85 -19.39
CA ALA A 32 -7.74 -10.64 -20.35
C ALA A 32 -6.48 -9.82 -20.65
N SER A 33 -5.33 -10.48 -20.54
CA SER A 33 -4.00 -9.93 -20.75
C SER A 33 -3.95 -8.93 -21.92
N GLY A 34 -3.70 -7.65 -21.63
CA GLY A 34 -3.29 -6.67 -22.64
C GLY A 34 -4.04 -5.34 -22.65
N ASP A 35 -5.31 -5.31 -22.25
CA ASP A 35 -6.11 -4.08 -22.29
C ASP A 35 -6.17 -3.42 -20.91
N TYR A 36 -5.20 -2.55 -20.65
CA TYR A 36 -5.31 -1.53 -19.61
C TYR A 36 -6.32 -0.47 -20.09
N ASP A 37 -7.58 -0.62 -19.71
CA ASP A 37 -8.55 0.48 -19.77
C ASP A 37 -8.67 1.09 -18.37
N PRO A 38 -8.12 2.30 -18.13
CA PRO A 38 -8.20 2.97 -16.84
C PRO A 38 -9.63 3.35 -16.43
N ALA A 39 -10.63 3.19 -17.30
CA ALA A 39 -12.05 3.40 -17.02
C ALA A 39 -12.84 2.10 -16.76
N ALA A 40 -12.34 0.94 -17.18
CA ALA A 40 -13.04 -0.34 -17.06
C ALA A 40 -12.91 -0.95 -15.65
N GLY A 41 -13.67 -0.42 -14.69
CA GLY A 41 -13.83 -1.05 -13.38
C GLY A 41 -13.78 -0.13 -12.16
N ARG A 42 -13.79 1.20 -12.37
CA ARG A 42 -13.88 2.15 -11.26
C ARG A 42 -15.18 1.95 -10.51
N TYR A 43 -15.11 1.79 -9.19
CA TYR A 43 -16.28 1.87 -8.34
C TYR A 43 -16.91 3.25 -8.50
N ASN A 44 -18.04 3.34 -9.21
CA ASN A 44 -18.75 4.59 -9.34
C ASN A 44 -19.56 4.85 -8.07
N ALA A 45 -18.93 5.45 -7.06
CA ALA A 45 -19.59 5.82 -5.82
C ALA A 45 -20.83 6.71 -6.05
N SER A 46 -20.84 7.50 -7.14
CA SER A 46 -22.00 8.33 -7.49
C SER A 46 -23.24 7.53 -7.92
N GLU A 47 -23.09 6.27 -8.33
CA GLU A 47 -24.23 5.37 -8.58
C GLU A 47 -25.05 5.12 -7.29
N TYR A 48 -24.37 5.08 -6.15
CA TYR A 48 -25.00 4.79 -4.85
C TYR A 48 -25.20 6.05 -3.99
N LEU A 49 -24.32 7.04 -4.14
CA LEU A 49 -24.26 8.24 -3.30
C LEU A 49 -24.75 9.51 -4.03
N GLY A 50 -24.97 9.46 -5.34
CA GLY A 50 -25.35 10.62 -6.15
C GLY A 50 -24.32 11.75 -6.04
N ASP A 51 -24.79 12.97 -5.78
CA ASP A 51 -23.97 14.16 -5.57
C ASP A 51 -23.51 14.35 -4.11
N PHE A 52 -23.69 13.33 -3.25
CA PHE A 52 -23.26 13.40 -1.87
C PHE A 52 -21.74 13.64 -1.80
N LYS A 53 -21.36 14.77 -1.22
CA LYS A 53 -19.97 15.10 -0.90
C LYS A 53 -19.85 15.18 0.61
N ASP A 54 -19.13 14.24 1.20
CA ASP A 54 -18.78 14.34 2.60
C ASP A 54 -17.77 15.49 2.79
N THR A 55 -18.23 16.57 3.41
CA THR A 55 -17.42 17.76 3.65
C THR A 55 -16.54 17.63 4.91
N PHE A 56 -16.83 16.64 5.76
CA PHE A 56 -16.14 16.42 7.03
C PHE A 56 -15.02 15.39 6.87
N ASP A 57 -15.25 14.31 6.11
CA ASP A 57 -14.28 13.23 5.94
C ASP A 57 -12.96 13.73 5.36
N ASN A 58 -12.99 14.69 4.44
CA ASN A 58 -11.77 15.28 3.88
C ASN A 58 -10.86 15.90 4.96
N ARG A 59 -11.44 16.56 5.97
CA ARG A 59 -10.67 17.16 7.06
C ARG A 59 -10.10 16.11 8.00
N VAL A 60 -10.90 15.10 8.33
CA VAL A 60 -10.48 13.97 9.18
C VAL A 60 -9.38 13.18 8.48
N TYR A 61 -9.55 12.88 7.19
CA TYR A 61 -8.59 12.17 6.36
C TYR A 61 -7.28 12.95 6.23
N ALA A 62 -7.33 14.26 5.96
CA ALA A 62 -6.13 15.10 5.91
C ALA A 62 -5.36 15.07 7.24
N LYS A 63 -6.07 15.16 8.38
CA LYS A 63 -5.41 15.06 9.69
C LYS A 63 -4.87 13.67 9.96
N ALA A 64 -5.57 12.61 9.55
CA ALA A 64 -5.11 11.24 9.69
C ALA A 64 -3.85 10.99 8.87
N GLN A 65 -3.74 11.54 7.65
CA GLN A 65 -2.53 11.47 6.84
C GLN A 65 -1.34 12.16 7.52
N GLU A 66 -1.54 13.36 8.05
CA GLU A 66 -0.49 14.07 8.80
C GLU A 66 0.01 13.23 9.99
N VAL A 67 -0.91 12.68 10.78
CA VAL A 67 -0.57 11.81 11.93
C VAL A 67 0.12 10.53 11.48
N PHE A 68 -0.33 9.94 10.37
CA PHE A 68 0.27 8.74 9.80
C PHE A 68 1.74 9.00 9.42
N TRP A 69 2.00 10.01 8.61
CA TRP A 69 3.36 10.30 8.14
C TRP A 69 4.28 10.76 9.28
N SER A 70 3.77 11.54 10.24
CA SER A 70 4.51 11.88 11.46
C SER A 70 4.95 10.63 12.23
N ARG A 71 4.06 9.63 12.37
CA ARG A 71 4.38 8.35 13.02
C ARG A 71 5.32 7.49 12.18
N ILE A 72 5.19 7.49 10.87
CA ILE A 72 6.14 6.81 9.97
C ILE A 72 7.57 7.29 10.26
N THR A 73 7.78 8.61 10.35
CA THR A 73 9.09 9.17 10.71
C THR A 73 9.48 8.82 12.15
N ALA A 74 8.59 9.04 13.13
CA ALA A 74 8.90 8.83 14.55
C ALA A 74 9.26 7.38 14.91
N TYR A 75 8.70 6.41 14.17
CA TYR A 75 8.96 4.98 14.36
C TYR A 75 9.90 4.40 13.29
N GLU A 76 10.57 5.25 12.51
CA GLU A 76 11.53 4.86 11.47
C GLU A 76 10.98 3.78 10.54
N VAL A 77 9.72 3.92 10.14
CA VAL A 77 9.06 2.96 9.27
C VAL A 77 9.49 3.23 7.84
N SER A 78 10.06 2.20 7.22
CA SER A 78 10.52 2.20 5.83
C SER A 78 10.45 0.77 5.32
N ARG A 79 10.49 0.55 4.01
CA ARG A 79 10.52 -0.81 3.45
C ARG A 79 11.63 -1.64 4.06
N SER A 80 12.86 -1.12 4.16
CA SER A 80 13.99 -1.86 4.71
C SER A 80 13.83 -2.19 6.20
N THR A 81 13.30 -1.26 7.02
CA THR A 81 13.06 -1.51 8.44
C THR A 81 11.89 -2.48 8.65
N CYS A 82 10.86 -2.40 7.80
CA CYS A 82 9.72 -3.30 7.83
C CYS A 82 10.06 -4.70 7.33
N ALA A 83 10.96 -4.85 6.36
CA ALA A 83 11.43 -6.17 5.93
C ALA A 83 12.07 -6.95 7.09
N ARG A 84 12.81 -6.26 7.97
CA ARG A 84 13.35 -6.85 9.19
C ARG A 84 12.28 -7.11 10.24
N THR A 85 11.44 -6.10 10.52
CA THR A 85 10.38 -6.19 11.55
C THR A 85 9.36 -7.29 11.25
N CYS A 86 9.02 -7.48 9.97
CA CYS A 86 8.01 -8.43 9.53
C CYS A 86 8.59 -9.69 8.87
N ALA A 87 9.82 -10.08 9.21
CA ALA A 87 10.46 -11.28 8.66
C ALA A 87 9.66 -12.58 8.91
N ALA A 88 8.79 -12.61 9.93
CA ALA A 88 7.93 -13.75 10.23
C ALA A 88 6.75 -13.95 9.26
N ALA A 89 6.39 -12.93 8.45
CA ALA A 89 5.33 -13.02 7.45
C ALA A 89 5.85 -13.66 6.14
N THR A 90 6.27 -14.92 6.22
CA THR A 90 7.06 -15.60 5.19
C THR A 90 6.28 -16.01 3.93
N ARG A 91 4.94 -16.15 4.00
CA ARG A 91 4.15 -16.50 2.81
C ARG A 91 3.79 -15.27 1.99
N THR A 92 3.48 -14.18 2.67
CA THR A 92 3.07 -12.92 2.02
C THR A 92 4.25 -12.07 1.58
N MET A 93 5.39 -12.15 2.30
CA MET A 93 6.62 -11.38 2.06
C MET A 93 6.34 -9.92 1.65
N PRO A 94 5.63 -9.13 2.47
CA PRO A 94 5.03 -7.87 2.04
C PRO A 94 6.03 -6.78 1.64
N PHE A 95 7.29 -6.88 2.10
CA PHE A 95 8.34 -5.88 1.84
C PHE A 95 9.48 -6.43 0.95
N SER A 96 9.29 -7.60 0.33
CA SER A 96 10.28 -8.15 -0.59
C SER A 96 10.22 -7.47 -1.96
N ILE A 97 11.36 -7.42 -2.63
CA ILE A 97 11.49 -6.93 -4.01
C ILE A 97 11.27 -8.14 -4.91
N ARG A 98 10.20 -8.14 -5.71
CA ARG A 98 9.93 -9.23 -6.66
C ARG A 98 10.76 -9.02 -7.93
N GLN A 99 11.40 -10.08 -8.43
CA GLN A 99 12.30 -9.98 -9.60
C GLN A 99 11.61 -9.49 -10.87
N GLU A 100 10.30 -9.69 -11.03
CA GLU A 100 9.51 -9.13 -12.13
C GLU A 100 9.48 -7.59 -12.13
N GLY A 101 9.74 -6.95 -10.99
CA GLY A 101 9.93 -5.50 -10.85
C GLY A 101 11.39 -5.04 -10.83
N ALA A 102 12.36 -5.97 -10.77
CA ALA A 102 13.78 -5.64 -10.67
C ALA A 102 14.35 -5.00 -11.96
N ARG A 103 13.78 -5.32 -13.12
CA ARG A 103 14.12 -4.65 -14.40
C ARG A 103 13.65 -3.19 -14.43
N VAL A 104 12.54 -2.87 -13.76
CA VAL A 104 12.00 -1.50 -13.65
C VAL A 104 12.76 -0.70 -12.58
N ALA A 105 13.11 -1.34 -11.44
CA ALA A 105 13.94 -0.71 -10.41
C ALA A 105 15.34 -0.32 -10.90
N ALA A 106 15.96 -1.13 -11.77
CA ALA A 106 17.26 -0.80 -12.37
C ALA A 106 17.21 0.44 -13.29
N GLN A 107 16.01 0.85 -13.72
CA GLN A 107 15.78 1.99 -14.62
C GLN A 107 15.28 3.25 -13.89
N GLN A 108 14.79 3.11 -12.64
CA GLN A 108 14.35 4.22 -11.77
C GLN A 108 15.40 4.71 -10.77
N VAL A 109 16.66 4.27 -10.90
CA VAL A 109 17.78 4.66 -10.01
C VAL A 109 18.10 6.17 -10.10
N GLU A 110 17.58 6.89 -11.09
CA GLU A 110 17.81 8.34 -11.23
C GLU A 110 16.91 9.22 -10.34
N ASP A 111 15.81 8.71 -9.75
CA ASP A 111 14.86 9.50 -8.94
C ASP A 111 14.95 9.29 -7.40
N GLY A 112 15.97 8.56 -6.92
CA GLY A 112 16.41 8.63 -5.53
C GLY A 112 15.97 7.47 -4.60
N GLU A 113 16.93 6.95 -3.84
CA GLU A 113 16.80 5.85 -2.86
C GLU A 113 15.64 6.04 -1.85
N ALA A 114 15.25 7.28 -1.56
CA ALA A 114 14.18 7.58 -0.62
C ALA A 114 12.79 7.17 -1.14
N ALA A 115 12.52 7.32 -2.44
CA ALA A 115 11.24 6.91 -3.03
C ALA A 115 11.05 5.40 -2.88
N PHE A 116 12.13 4.64 -3.09
CA PHE A 116 12.13 3.18 -2.98
C PHE A 116 11.77 2.65 -1.58
N GLU A 117 12.07 3.42 -0.53
CA GLU A 117 11.78 3.03 0.84
C GLU A 117 10.28 3.14 1.19
N TYR A 118 9.52 3.90 0.40
CA TYR A 118 8.08 4.09 0.61
C TYR A 118 7.22 3.54 -0.54
N ASP A 119 7.82 3.38 -1.72
CA ASP A 119 7.19 2.83 -2.90
C ASP A 119 8.18 1.94 -3.67
N TRP A 120 7.96 0.63 -3.64
CA TRP A 120 8.89 -0.36 -4.22
C TRP A 120 8.19 -1.29 -5.21
N PRO A 121 8.91 -1.84 -6.19
CA PRO A 121 8.34 -2.76 -7.16
C PRO A 121 7.77 -4.02 -6.48
N GLY A 122 6.56 -4.38 -6.89
CA GLY A 122 5.84 -5.52 -6.33
C GLY A 122 5.08 -5.20 -5.04
N ARG A 123 5.14 -3.96 -4.53
CA ARG A 123 4.18 -3.47 -3.54
C ARG A 123 2.77 -3.59 -4.11
N ARG A 124 1.83 -4.10 -3.32
CA ARG A 124 0.44 -4.15 -3.77
C ARG A 124 -0.12 -2.74 -3.78
N ALA A 125 -0.22 -2.14 -4.96
CA ALA A 125 -1.09 -0.99 -5.18
C ALA A 125 -2.52 -1.53 -5.27
N TYR A 126 -3.35 -1.18 -4.29
CA TYR A 126 -4.78 -1.23 -4.51
C TYR A 126 -5.10 0.02 -5.30
N LEU A 127 -5.75 -0.14 -6.46
CA LEU A 127 -6.25 1.00 -7.20
C LEU A 127 -7.19 1.74 -6.24
N GLU A 128 -6.80 2.95 -5.84
CA GLU A 128 -7.76 3.92 -5.32
C GLU A 128 -8.64 4.31 -6.51
N ASP A 129 -9.95 4.12 -6.35
CA ASP A 129 -10.97 4.40 -7.37
C ASP A 129 -11.08 5.90 -7.70
#